data_AF-A0A971UQU7-F1
#
_entry.id   AF-A0A971UQU7-F1
#
_cell.length_a   1.000
_cell.length_b   1.000
_cell.length_c   1.000
_cell.angle_alpha   90.00
_cell.angle_beta   90.00
_cell.angle_gamma   90.00
#
_symmetry.space_group_name_H-M   'P 1'
#
loop_
_entity.id
_entity.type
_entity.pdbx_description
1 polymer ?
#
loop_
_entity_poly.entity_id
_entity_poly.type
_entity_poly.pdbx_seq_one_letter_code
_entity_poly.pdbx_strand_id
1 'polypeptide(L)'
;MQTIDEHFAGRIRGATPDDVDFTLESTPLDVESVPASSQVVTVNDTVYRDDIAAVIDHVATVSAADAPAPLSFSSLNPEVLTVNSASGVVSWVQNGQAGVLAKLPLLTKRIDVFVQRTGGGTVRTFLSRVPGSMAAYLDSVRADRTEGVTPDTAARNIYLARNYAAQTCTLNPDCVLADVDMSPYSILNSWNQSNGRGGGTLVSPRHLIAADHYAPLSVGHTALFASHTGQVYARTVSAKQKVGTTDLRVCLLDSDLPSDIKFAKVLPDNWAAKIPTSRIPCFFSNQFKQVFVGYVNITTGNWSISGMQNGTQIPEPWYSQVVDGDSGSPAFFIIDDEMVLIGPAHFYGPAGSATASMNADVNAVMTALGGGYQLTVADLSEFPSYA
;
A
#
# COMPACT_ATOMS: atom_id res chain seq x y z
N MET A 1 36.54 26.45 -30.60
CA MET A 1 35.90 27.74 -30.24
C MET A 1 34.45 27.41 -29.89
N GLN A 2 34.00 27.91 -28.74
CA GLN A 2 32.94 27.37 -27.87
C GLN A 2 31.63 26.91 -28.53
N THR A 3 31.20 25.73 -28.09
CA THR A 3 29.82 25.27 -27.99
C THR A 3 29.05 26.15 -27.00
N ILE A 4 27.83 26.58 -27.37
CA ILE A 4 26.88 27.21 -26.45
C ILE A 4 25.90 26.13 -25.99
N ASP A 5 25.81 25.98 -24.67
CA ASP A 5 24.85 25.21 -23.91
C ASP A 5 23.41 25.61 -24.25
N GLU A 6 22.60 24.65 -24.70
CA GLU A 6 21.15 24.73 -24.56
C GLU A 6 20.76 24.11 -23.22
N HIS A 7 20.79 24.97 -22.20
CA HIS A 7 20.16 24.72 -20.92
C HIS A 7 18.68 24.38 -21.10
N PHE A 8 18.28 23.30 -20.42
CA PHE A 8 16.97 23.05 -19.81
C PHE A 8 16.06 24.29 -19.74
N ALA A 9 15.34 24.57 -20.82
CA ALA A 9 14.12 25.35 -20.77
C ALA A 9 12.97 24.40 -20.45
N GLY A 10 13.03 23.81 -19.25
CA GLY A 10 11.84 23.27 -18.62
C GLY A 10 10.86 24.41 -18.46
N ARG A 11 9.88 24.51 -19.36
CA ARG A 11 8.65 25.25 -19.08
C ARG A 11 8.09 24.64 -17.81
N ILE A 12 8.33 25.32 -16.68
CA ILE A 12 7.47 25.24 -15.53
C ILE A 12 6.10 25.66 -16.06
N ARG A 13 5.27 24.68 -16.44
CA ARG A 13 3.83 24.93 -16.47
C ARG A 13 3.51 25.29 -15.03
N GLY A 14 3.25 26.57 -14.79
CA GLY A 14 2.59 26.98 -13.57
C GLY A 14 1.34 26.11 -13.47
N ALA A 15 1.23 25.37 -12.37
CA ALA A 15 0.03 24.63 -12.02
C ALA A 15 -1.16 25.56 -12.30
N THR A 16 -2.05 25.16 -13.20
CA THR A 16 -3.30 25.89 -13.35
C THR A 16 -4.08 25.73 -12.03
N PRO A 17 -4.99 26.64 -11.67
CA PRO A 17 -5.83 26.47 -10.47
C PRO A 17 -6.57 25.13 -10.40
N ASP A 18 -6.70 24.44 -11.53
CA ASP A 18 -7.28 23.10 -11.67
C ASP A 18 -6.30 21.94 -11.28
N ASP A 19 -5.01 22.21 -11.07
CA ASP A 19 -3.98 21.20 -10.74
C ASP A 19 -3.75 21.03 -9.23
N VAL A 20 -4.49 21.76 -8.39
CA VAL A 20 -4.33 21.73 -6.92
C VAL A 20 -5.64 21.29 -6.29
N ASP A 21 -6.16 20.12 -6.69
CA ASP A 21 -7.36 19.55 -6.08
C ASP A 21 -7.01 18.37 -5.17
N PHE A 22 -7.74 18.21 -4.06
CA PHE A 22 -7.54 17.11 -3.10
C PHE A 22 -8.87 16.64 -2.52
N THR A 23 -9.00 15.39 -2.12
CA THR A 23 -10.26 14.79 -1.65
C THR A 23 -10.31 14.77 -0.14
N LEU A 24 -11.35 15.38 0.44
CA LEU A 24 -11.56 15.31 1.89
C LEU A 24 -12.29 14.04 2.29
N GLU A 25 -11.79 13.42 3.35
CA GLU A 25 -12.38 12.27 4.00
C GLU A 25 -12.63 12.58 5.48
N SER A 26 -13.70 12.02 6.02
CA SER A 26 -14.02 12.05 7.45
C SER A 26 -14.03 10.61 7.96
N THR A 27 -13.09 10.27 8.82
CA THR A 27 -12.96 8.94 9.42
C THR A 27 -13.53 8.97 10.84
N PRO A 28 -14.59 8.19 11.15
CA PRO A 28 -15.15 8.12 12.50
C PRO A 28 -14.10 7.74 13.55
N LEU A 29 -14.19 8.37 14.71
CA LEU A 29 -13.32 8.16 15.87
C LEU A 29 -14.13 8.26 17.15
N ASP A 30 -14.08 7.23 17.99
CA ASP A 30 -14.69 7.25 19.32
C ASP A 30 -13.62 7.61 20.36
N VAL A 31 -13.83 8.71 21.09
CA VAL A 31 -12.93 9.18 22.14
C VAL A 31 -13.61 9.02 23.49
N GLU A 32 -12.91 8.39 24.43
CA GLU A 32 -13.34 8.36 25.82
C GLU A 32 -13.16 9.73 26.47
N SER A 33 -14.22 10.26 27.08
CA SER A 33 -14.15 11.55 27.80
C SER A 33 -14.06 11.39 29.32
N VAL A 34 -14.56 10.28 29.90
CA VAL A 34 -14.43 9.94 31.33
C VAL A 34 -14.41 8.42 31.53
N PRO A 35 -13.28 7.83 32.01
CA PRO A 35 -13.23 6.41 32.31
C PRO A 35 -13.95 6.04 33.61
N ALA A 36 -14.81 5.02 33.54
CA ALA A 36 -15.40 4.40 34.73
C ALA A 36 -14.57 3.20 35.22
N SER A 37 -14.01 2.42 34.30
CA SER A 37 -13.06 1.33 34.56
C SER A 37 -12.36 0.90 33.26
N SER A 38 -11.17 0.31 33.34
CA SER A 38 -10.46 -0.24 32.18
C SER A 38 -10.01 -1.68 32.40
N GLN A 39 -9.93 -2.45 31.33
CA GLN A 39 -9.37 -3.81 31.34
C GLN A 39 -8.54 -4.07 30.08
N VAL A 40 -7.48 -4.85 30.22
CA VAL A 40 -6.71 -5.34 29.07
C VAL A 40 -7.36 -6.63 28.56
N VAL A 41 -7.70 -6.65 27.28
CA VAL A 41 -8.36 -7.78 26.62
C VAL A 41 -7.54 -8.20 25.41
N THR A 42 -7.32 -9.50 25.26
CA THR A 42 -6.75 -10.07 24.03
C THR A 42 -7.87 -10.59 23.16
N VAL A 43 -7.93 -10.12 21.92
CA VAL A 43 -8.83 -10.63 20.89
C VAL A 43 -7.99 -11.09 19.73
N ASN A 44 -8.02 -12.40 19.46
CA ASN A 44 -7.19 -13.04 18.46
C ASN A 44 -5.69 -12.74 18.66
N ASP A 45 -5.05 -12.10 17.68
CA ASP A 45 -3.63 -11.77 17.67
C ASP A 45 -3.33 -10.37 18.21
N THR A 46 -4.32 -9.69 18.81
CA THR A 46 -4.21 -8.29 19.19
C THR A 46 -4.63 -8.05 20.63
N VAL A 47 -3.85 -7.24 21.33
CA VAL A 47 -4.08 -6.80 22.70
C VAL A 47 -4.67 -5.41 22.69
N TYR A 48 -5.79 -5.25 23.37
CA TYR A 48 -6.53 -4.01 23.49
C TYR A 48 -6.66 -3.60 24.96
N ARG A 49 -6.90 -2.31 25.18
CA ARG A 49 -7.49 -1.79 26.40
C ARG A 49 -8.95 -1.47 26.11
N ASP A 50 -9.85 -2.14 26.81
CA ASP A 50 -11.27 -1.83 26.82
C ASP A 50 -11.53 -0.90 27.99
N ASP A 51 -11.79 0.36 27.68
CA ASP A 51 -12.21 1.36 28.65
C ASP A 51 -13.75 1.37 28.66
N ILE A 52 -14.36 0.93 29.76
CA ILE A 52 -15.80 1.05 29.97
C ILE A 52 -16.06 2.50 30.31
N ALA A 53 -16.37 3.28 29.28
CA ALA A 53 -16.55 4.70 29.36
C ALA A 53 -17.92 5.01 29.97
N ALA A 54 -17.94 5.93 30.94
CA ALA A 54 -19.20 6.53 31.38
C ALA A 54 -19.80 7.39 30.26
N VAL A 55 -18.94 7.93 29.38
CA VAL A 55 -19.30 8.86 28.29
C VAL A 55 -18.35 8.69 27.09
N ILE A 56 -18.90 8.52 25.89
CA ILE A 56 -18.15 8.41 24.61
C ILE A 56 -18.47 9.63 23.74
N ASP A 57 -17.41 10.23 23.17
CA ASP A 57 -17.50 11.22 22.11
C ASP A 57 -17.29 10.55 20.76
N HIS A 58 -18.37 10.40 20.01
CA HIS A 58 -18.35 10.03 18.60
C HIS A 58 -17.96 11.27 17.78
N VAL A 59 -16.71 11.30 17.34
CA VAL A 59 -16.11 12.39 16.56
C VAL A 59 -15.53 11.82 15.26
N ALA A 60 -14.67 12.59 14.59
CA ALA A 60 -13.98 12.15 13.39
C ALA A 60 -12.58 12.75 13.29
N THR A 61 -11.76 12.18 12.43
CA THR A 61 -10.58 12.84 11.88
C THR A 61 -10.87 13.25 10.45
N VAL A 62 -10.61 14.51 10.12
CA VAL A 62 -10.71 15.03 8.75
C VAL A 62 -9.32 15.04 8.13
N SER A 63 -9.18 14.41 6.97
CA SER A 63 -7.90 14.29 6.26
C SER A 63 -8.08 14.40 4.75
N ALA A 64 -6.99 14.68 4.05
CA ALA A 64 -6.88 14.48 2.60
C ALA A 64 -5.50 13.91 2.30
N ALA A 65 -5.46 12.63 1.94
CA ALA A 65 -4.21 11.92 1.69
C ALA A 65 -3.51 12.36 0.40
N ASP A 66 -4.26 12.98 -0.53
CA ASP A 66 -3.81 13.50 -1.82
C ASP A 66 -3.47 15.00 -1.76
N ALA A 67 -3.48 15.60 -0.56
CA ALA A 67 -3.12 17.01 -0.41
C ALA A 67 -1.65 17.25 -0.82
N PRO A 68 -1.38 18.18 -1.74
CA PRO A 68 -0.02 18.43 -2.26
C PRO A 68 0.91 19.12 -1.25
N ALA A 69 0.40 19.52 -0.08
CA ALA A 69 1.14 20.12 1.01
C ALA A 69 0.38 19.92 2.34
N PRO A 70 1.02 20.12 3.50
CA PRO A 70 0.34 20.03 4.80
C PRO A 70 -0.86 20.97 4.87
N LEU A 71 -1.99 20.42 5.32
CA LEU A 71 -3.24 21.16 5.48
C LEU A 71 -3.30 21.84 6.84
N SER A 72 -4.01 22.97 6.87
CA SER A 72 -4.49 23.56 8.13
C SER A 72 -6.00 23.42 8.25
N PHE A 73 -6.47 23.06 9.44
CA PHE A 73 -7.88 22.79 9.69
C PHE A 73 -8.53 23.85 10.59
N SER A 74 -9.82 24.13 10.37
CA SER A 74 -10.61 25.00 11.25
C SER A 74 -12.09 24.63 11.23
N SER A 75 -12.77 24.75 12.37
CA SER A 75 -14.22 24.54 12.47
C SER A 75 -14.98 25.79 12.06
N LEU A 76 -16.07 25.63 11.30
CA LEU A 76 -17.04 26.69 11.02
C LEU A 76 -17.96 26.99 12.20
N ASN A 77 -18.11 26.05 13.13
CA ASN A 77 -18.89 26.25 14.34
C ASN A 77 -18.17 25.65 15.57
N PRO A 78 -17.27 26.41 16.20
CA PRO A 78 -16.56 26.01 17.41
C PRO A 78 -17.46 25.69 18.61
N GLU A 79 -18.73 26.12 18.61
CA GLU A 79 -19.69 25.79 19.67
C GLU A 79 -20.25 24.36 19.54
N VAL A 80 -20.14 23.74 18.36
CA VAL A 80 -20.56 22.36 18.11
C VAL A 80 -19.35 21.41 18.16
N LEU A 81 -18.27 21.77 17.48
CA LEU A 81 -17.02 21.02 17.47
C LEU A 81 -15.82 21.92 17.28
N THR A 82 -14.69 21.55 17.89
CA THR A 82 -13.39 22.14 17.56
C THR A 82 -12.57 21.17 16.72
N VAL A 83 -11.53 21.65 16.06
CA VAL A 83 -10.63 20.81 15.26
C VAL A 83 -9.19 21.23 15.50
N ASN A 84 -8.31 20.25 15.71
CA ASN A 84 -6.88 20.51 15.78
C ASN A 84 -6.37 21.00 14.42
N SER A 85 -5.75 22.18 14.41
CA SER A 85 -5.40 22.87 13.17
C SER A 85 -4.35 22.15 12.34
N ALA A 86 -3.52 21.29 12.91
CA ALA A 86 -2.48 20.56 12.19
C ALA A 86 -2.91 19.15 11.77
N SER A 87 -3.70 18.48 12.62
CA SER A 87 -4.02 17.04 12.44
C SER A 87 -5.43 16.76 11.95
N GLY A 88 -6.33 17.76 11.94
CA GLY A 88 -7.70 17.58 11.46
C GLY A 88 -8.60 16.80 12.43
N VAL A 89 -8.12 16.56 13.64
CA VAL A 89 -8.80 15.82 14.70
C VAL A 89 -9.91 16.66 15.28
N VAL A 90 -11.14 16.16 15.20
CA VAL A 90 -12.32 16.84 15.72
C VAL A 90 -12.51 16.50 17.20
N SER A 91 -12.83 17.51 18.01
CA SER A 91 -13.24 17.35 19.41
C SER A 91 -14.67 17.80 19.59
N TRP A 92 -15.44 17.03 20.36
CA TRP A 92 -16.83 17.33 20.68
C TRP A 92 -16.95 18.57 21.58
N VAL A 93 -17.94 19.42 21.31
CA VAL A 93 -18.37 20.51 22.21
C VAL A 93 -19.87 20.38 22.52
N GLN A 94 -20.67 20.11 21.49
CA GLN A 94 -22.10 19.87 21.61
C GLN A 94 -22.57 18.89 20.52
N ASN A 95 -23.59 18.08 20.82
CA ASN A 95 -24.21 17.21 19.83
C ASN A 95 -24.73 18.03 18.64
N GLY A 96 -24.32 17.66 17.43
CA GLY A 96 -24.72 18.37 16.23
C GLY A 96 -23.79 18.11 15.06
N GLN A 97 -23.94 18.92 14.02
CA GLN A 97 -23.13 18.86 12.82
C GLN A 97 -22.49 20.23 12.59
N ALA A 98 -21.21 20.25 12.20
CA ALA A 98 -20.56 21.46 11.74
C ALA A 98 -19.57 21.17 10.61
N GLY A 99 -19.35 22.18 9.76
CA GLY A 99 -18.38 22.10 8.69
C GLY A 99 -16.96 22.26 9.22
N VAL A 100 -16.06 21.38 8.81
CA VAL A 100 -14.61 21.51 8.98
C VAL A 100 -14.03 21.98 7.66
N LEU A 101 -13.22 23.05 7.72
CA LEU A 101 -12.44 23.54 6.60
C LEU A 101 -11.05 22.94 6.63
N ALA A 102 -10.57 22.48 5.47
CA ALA A 102 -9.18 22.13 5.23
C ALA A 102 -8.58 23.12 4.23
N LYS A 103 -7.45 23.72 4.58
CA LYS A 103 -6.88 24.89 3.90
C LYS A 103 -5.45 24.64 3.45
N LEU A 104 -5.23 24.92 2.17
CA LEU A 104 -3.95 25.25 1.55
C LEU A 104 -3.88 26.78 1.33
N PRO A 105 -2.70 27.34 1.02
CA PRO A 105 -2.57 28.78 0.75
C PRO A 105 -3.52 29.32 -0.34
N LEU A 106 -3.91 28.49 -1.32
CA LEU A 106 -4.71 28.88 -2.47
C LEU A 106 -6.05 28.12 -2.62
N LEU A 107 -6.30 27.09 -1.79
CA LEU A 107 -7.50 26.28 -1.87
C LEU A 107 -8.06 26.00 -0.47
N THR A 108 -9.38 26.07 -0.32
CA THR A 108 -10.09 25.62 0.88
C THR A 108 -11.20 24.68 0.49
N LYS A 109 -11.26 23.51 1.13
CA LYS A 109 -12.37 22.56 1.01
C LYS A 109 -13.10 22.42 2.33
N ARG A 110 -14.34 21.97 2.27
CA ARG A 110 -15.22 21.75 3.41
C ARG A 110 -15.72 20.32 3.42
N ILE A 111 -15.81 19.73 4.61
CA ILE A 111 -16.58 18.53 4.88
C ILE A 111 -17.44 18.75 6.13
N ASP A 112 -18.67 18.24 6.14
CA ASP A 112 -19.53 18.33 7.31
C ASP A 112 -19.33 17.11 8.20
N VAL A 113 -19.04 17.35 9.47
CA VAL A 113 -18.79 16.33 10.48
C VAL A 113 -19.92 16.36 11.51
N PHE A 114 -20.52 15.20 11.75
CA PHE A 114 -21.46 15.00 12.85
C PHE A 114 -20.69 14.54 14.09
N VAL A 115 -20.97 15.17 15.24
CA VAL A 115 -20.39 14.78 16.52
C VAL A 115 -21.51 14.50 17.52
N GLN A 116 -21.30 13.49 18.35
CA GLN A 116 -22.28 13.08 19.36
C GLN A 116 -21.58 12.57 20.62
N ARG A 117 -22.09 12.97 21.77
CA ARG A 117 -21.75 12.42 23.08
C ARG A 117 -22.85 11.49 23.55
N THR A 118 -22.50 10.26 23.87
CA THR A 118 -23.40 9.23 24.43
C THR A 118 -22.92 8.80 25.80
N GLY A 119 -23.82 8.31 26.64
CA GLY A 119 -23.51 7.75 27.96
C GLY A 119 -23.47 6.22 27.92
N GLY A 120 -22.44 5.63 28.54
CA GLY A 120 -22.19 4.20 28.56
C GLY A 120 -21.63 3.64 27.25
N GLY A 121 -20.65 2.74 27.35
CA GLY A 121 -20.09 1.99 26.22
C GLY A 121 -18.69 1.46 26.52
N THR A 122 -18.08 0.78 25.56
CA THR A 122 -16.69 0.32 25.66
C THR A 122 -15.89 0.94 24.52
N VAL A 123 -14.91 1.76 24.87
CA VAL A 123 -13.91 2.27 23.92
C VAL A 123 -12.76 1.26 23.90
N ARG A 124 -12.52 0.68 22.73
CA ARG A 124 -11.45 -0.29 22.52
C ARG A 124 -10.23 0.39 21.91
N THR A 125 -9.16 0.49 22.67
CA THR A 125 -7.88 1.07 22.25
C THR A 125 -6.88 -0.03 21.93
N PHE A 126 -6.24 0.01 20.75
CA PHE A 126 -5.14 -0.90 20.42
C PHE A 126 -3.94 -0.64 21.34
N LEU A 127 -3.38 -1.71 21.93
CA LEU A 127 -2.15 -1.62 22.71
C LEU A 127 -0.96 -2.22 21.95
N SER A 128 -1.10 -3.47 21.50
CA SER A 128 -0.01 -4.21 20.85
C SER A 128 -0.54 -5.43 20.10
N ARG A 129 0.33 -6.06 19.30
CA ARG A 129 0.12 -7.41 18.80
C ARG A 129 0.58 -8.45 19.83
N VAL A 130 -0.06 -9.61 19.83
CA VAL A 130 0.33 -10.76 20.67
C VAL A 130 1.72 -11.24 20.22
N PRO A 131 2.73 -11.34 21.11
CA PRO A 131 4.05 -11.85 20.75
C PRO A 131 3.99 -13.23 20.09
N GLY A 132 4.76 -13.43 19.02
CA GLY A 132 4.78 -14.66 18.23
C GLY A 132 3.63 -14.81 17.23
N SER A 133 2.70 -13.84 17.16
CA SER A 133 1.70 -13.81 16.09
C SER A 133 2.32 -13.34 14.77
N MET A 134 1.65 -13.66 13.65
CA MET A 134 2.04 -13.17 12.34
C MET A 134 2.02 -11.63 12.28
N ALA A 135 1.01 -11.00 12.89
CA ALA A 135 0.92 -9.55 12.93
C ALA A 135 2.09 -8.92 13.70
N ALA A 136 2.51 -9.51 14.82
CA ALA A 136 3.68 -9.06 15.57
C ALA A 136 4.98 -9.22 14.78
N TYR A 137 5.13 -10.32 14.04
CA TYR A 137 6.26 -10.53 13.13
C TYR A 137 6.30 -9.48 12.03
N LEU A 138 5.18 -9.17 11.39
CA LEU A 138 5.14 -8.16 10.34
C LEU A 138 5.39 -6.74 10.89
N ASP A 139 4.96 -6.45 12.13
CA ASP A 139 5.31 -5.21 12.83
C ASP A 139 6.83 -5.09 13.06
N SER A 140 7.52 -6.18 13.43
CA SER A 140 8.97 -6.16 13.60
C SER A 140 9.71 -6.04 12.27
N VAL A 141 9.31 -6.79 11.24
CA VAL A 141 9.88 -6.70 9.88
C VAL A 141 9.80 -5.27 9.34
N ARG A 142 8.68 -4.57 9.58
CA ARG A 142 8.51 -3.16 9.25
C ARG A 142 9.45 -2.28 10.08
N ALA A 143 9.47 -2.47 11.41
CA ALA A 143 10.28 -1.67 12.32
C ALA A 143 11.79 -1.78 11.99
N ASP A 144 12.31 -3.00 11.85
CA ASP A 144 13.73 -3.28 11.58
C ASP A 144 14.25 -2.55 10.34
N ARG A 145 13.36 -2.30 9.37
CA ARG A 145 13.70 -1.63 8.10
C ARG A 145 13.51 -0.12 8.17
N THR A 146 12.53 0.37 8.92
CA THR A 146 12.15 1.79 8.88
C THR A 146 12.60 2.62 10.07
N GLU A 147 12.90 2.00 11.21
CA GLU A 147 13.27 2.71 12.42
C GLU A 147 14.65 3.37 12.28
N GLY A 148 14.72 4.67 12.55
CA GLY A 148 15.94 5.45 12.38
C GLY A 148 16.29 5.80 10.92
N VAL A 149 15.48 5.38 9.95
CA VAL A 149 15.68 5.71 8.52
C VAL A 149 14.77 6.87 8.12
N THR A 150 15.35 7.90 7.50
CA THR A 150 14.60 9.04 6.97
C THR A 150 13.82 8.61 5.72
N PRO A 151 12.49 8.81 5.66
CA PRO A 151 11.66 8.37 4.54
C PRO A 151 11.74 9.35 3.35
N ASP A 152 12.93 9.46 2.75
CA ASP A 152 13.17 10.30 1.58
C ASP A 152 13.25 9.49 0.27
N THR A 153 13.47 10.19 -0.85
CA THR A 153 13.59 9.56 -2.17
C THR A 153 14.75 8.58 -2.25
N ALA A 154 15.87 8.83 -1.56
CA ALA A 154 17.02 7.95 -1.59
C ALA A 154 16.71 6.64 -0.87
N ALA A 155 16.06 6.69 0.29
CA ALA A 155 15.69 5.48 1.02
C ALA A 155 14.54 4.70 0.37
N ARG A 156 13.69 5.35 -0.43
CA ARG A 156 12.54 4.71 -1.11
C ARG A 156 12.88 4.09 -2.46
N ASN A 157 13.79 4.68 -3.24
CA ASN A 157 14.08 4.22 -4.59
C ASN A 157 14.75 2.83 -4.58
N ILE A 158 14.17 1.84 -5.25
CA ILE A 158 14.79 0.51 -5.41
C ILE A 158 16.04 0.60 -6.32
N TYR A 159 16.05 1.55 -7.25
CA TYR A 159 17.06 1.68 -8.29
C TYR A 159 17.60 3.11 -8.36
N LEU A 160 18.92 3.26 -8.50
CA LEU A 160 19.56 4.54 -8.82
C LEU A 160 19.35 4.91 -10.29
N ALA A 161 19.36 3.91 -11.17
CA ALA A 161 19.15 4.07 -12.59
C ALA A 161 18.52 2.83 -13.21
N ARG A 162 17.69 3.04 -14.24
CA ARG A 162 17.10 1.99 -15.08
C ARG A 162 17.02 2.50 -16.51
N ASN A 163 17.34 1.66 -17.49
CA ASN A 163 17.26 2.03 -18.90
C ASN A 163 16.66 0.87 -19.71
N TYR A 164 15.53 1.14 -20.37
CA TYR A 164 14.87 0.14 -21.20
C TYR A 164 15.68 -0.22 -22.46
N ALA A 165 16.12 0.79 -23.20
CA ALA A 165 16.78 0.60 -24.49
C ALA A 165 18.15 -0.08 -24.36
N ALA A 166 18.90 0.30 -23.33
CA ALA A 166 20.19 -0.31 -23.01
C ALA A 166 20.05 -1.62 -22.22
N GLN A 167 18.86 -1.93 -21.71
CA GLN A 167 18.59 -3.03 -20.79
C GLN A 167 19.59 -3.05 -19.62
N THR A 168 19.73 -1.90 -18.95
CA THR A 168 20.63 -1.76 -17.80
C THR A 168 19.88 -1.29 -16.56
N CYS A 169 20.44 -1.64 -15.41
CA CYS A 169 19.91 -1.25 -14.12
C CYS A 169 21.04 -1.09 -13.10
N THR A 170 20.93 -0.09 -12.24
CA THR A 170 21.79 0.11 -11.07
C THR A 170 20.92 0.05 -9.82
N LEU A 171 21.14 -0.95 -8.99
CA LEU A 171 20.47 -1.10 -7.69
C LEU A 171 20.86 0.05 -6.75
N ASN A 172 19.95 0.41 -5.86
CA ASN A 172 20.22 1.38 -4.82
C ASN A 172 20.57 0.68 -3.49
N PRO A 173 21.83 0.73 -3.04
CA PRO A 173 22.22 0.12 -1.77
C PRO A 173 21.62 0.84 -0.54
N ASP A 174 21.18 2.08 -0.70
CA ASP A 174 20.57 2.87 0.38
C ASP A 174 19.05 2.67 0.46
N CYS A 175 18.47 1.84 -0.40
CA CYS A 175 17.05 1.52 -0.32
C CYS A 175 16.74 0.80 1.00
N VAL A 176 15.59 1.13 1.60
CA VAL A 176 15.08 0.52 2.83
C VAL A 176 14.85 -1.00 2.71
N LEU A 177 14.74 -1.50 1.47
CA LEU A 177 14.64 -2.92 1.12
C LEU A 177 15.84 -3.41 0.30
N ALA A 178 17.01 -2.79 0.43
CA ALA A 178 18.20 -3.17 -0.35
C ALA A 178 18.68 -4.61 -0.08
N ASP A 179 18.32 -5.18 1.07
CA ASP A 179 18.57 -6.56 1.48
C ASP A 179 17.53 -7.57 0.95
N VAL A 180 16.39 -7.09 0.45
CA VAL A 180 15.30 -7.93 -0.06
C VAL A 180 15.46 -8.13 -1.57
N ASP A 181 15.26 -9.37 -2.04
CA ASP A 181 15.28 -9.65 -3.46
C ASP A 181 14.01 -9.11 -4.17
N MET A 182 14.12 -7.92 -4.74
CA MET A 182 13.07 -7.25 -5.51
C MET A 182 12.99 -7.70 -6.97
N SER A 183 13.77 -8.70 -7.39
CA SER A 183 13.77 -9.22 -8.77
C SER A 183 12.44 -9.77 -9.30
N PRO A 184 11.48 -10.23 -8.47
CA PRO A 184 10.15 -10.59 -8.97
C PRO A 184 9.41 -9.42 -9.63
N TYR A 185 9.70 -8.18 -9.25
CA TYR A 185 8.98 -7.01 -9.73
C TYR A 185 9.61 -6.45 -11.01
N SER A 186 8.83 -6.40 -12.10
CA SER A 186 9.32 -5.88 -13.37
C SER A 186 9.74 -4.41 -13.26
N ILE A 187 10.96 -4.11 -13.73
CA ILE A 187 11.58 -2.79 -13.61
C ILE A 187 11.02 -1.78 -14.61
N LEU A 188 10.73 -2.23 -15.83
CA LEU A 188 10.28 -1.46 -17.00
C LEU A 188 9.60 -2.41 -17.99
N ASN A 189 8.82 -1.87 -18.92
CA ASN A 189 8.22 -2.63 -20.01
C ASN A 189 8.20 -1.83 -21.32
N SER A 190 7.96 -2.52 -22.44
CA SER A 190 8.04 -1.92 -23.78
C SER A 190 6.95 -0.90 -24.08
N TRP A 191 5.83 -0.94 -23.34
CA TRP A 191 4.74 0.01 -23.48
C TRP A 191 5.05 1.36 -22.83
N ASN A 192 5.62 1.35 -21.62
CA ASN A 192 6.06 2.57 -20.94
C ASN A 192 7.50 2.41 -20.44
N GLN A 193 8.42 2.83 -21.31
CA GLN A 193 9.85 2.60 -21.20
C GLN A 193 10.54 3.54 -20.18
N SER A 194 9.85 4.59 -19.72
CA SER A 194 10.46 5.64 -18.89
C SER A 194 9.99 5.62 -17.43
N ASN A 195 8.73 5.25 -17.17
CA ASN A 195 8.12 5.47 -15.86
C ASN A 195 7.69 4.19 -15.15
N GLY A 196 8.07 3.00 -15.64
CA GLY A 196 7.79 1.70 -14.99
C GLY A 196 6.31 1.36 -14.78
N ARG A 197 5.38 2.14 -15.33
CA ARG A 197 3.93 1.94 -15.21
C ARG A 197 3.50 0.59 -15.78
N GLY A 198 2.55 -0.06 -15.12
CA GLY A 198 2.07 -1.37 -15.56
C GLY A 198 3.11 -2.46 -15.48
N GLY A 199 4.04 -2.34 -14.52
CA GLY A 199 4.87 -3.46 -14.11
C GLY A 199 3.99 -4.56 -13.52
N GLY A 200 4.36 -5.82 -13.73
CA GLY A 200 3.76 -6.96 -13.05
C GLY A 200 4.77 -7.62 -12.14
N THR A 201 4.28 -8.53 -11.31
CA THR A 201 5.09 -9.28 -10.35
C THR A 201 5.12 -10.74 -10.74
N LEU A 202 6.32 -11.28 -10.88
CA LEU A 202 6.56 -12.67 -11.22
C LEU A 202 6.14 -13.58 -10.05
N VAL A 203 5.37 -14.63 -10.31
CA VAL A 203 4.88 -15.61 -9.32
C VAL A 203 5.29 -17.06 -9.64
N SER A 204 6.01 -17.25 -10.75
CA SER A 204 6.71 -18.47 -11.13
C SER A 204 7.74 -18.11 -12.22
N PRO A 205 8.65 -18.99 -12.66
CA PRO A 205 9.66 -18.65 -13.66
C PRO A 205 9.13 -18.04 -14.97
N ARG A 206 7.84 -18.23 -15.31
CA ARG A 206 7.23 -17.75 -16.57
C ARG A 206 5.91 -17.00 -16.42
N HIS A 207 5.36 -16.85 -15.22
CA HIS A 207 4.05 -16.21 -15.02
C HIS A 207 4.17 -14.97 -14.16
N LEU A 208 3.53 -13.88 -14.60
CA LEU A 208 3.44 -12.64 -13.84
C LEU A 208 1.96 -12.29 -13.57
N ILE A 209 1.71 -11.71 -12.41
CA ILE A 209 0.44 -11.11 -12.03
C ILE A 209 0.50 -9.61 -12.28
N ALA A 210 -0.56 -9.08 -12.89
CA ALA A 210 -0.75 -7.65 -13.15
C ALA A 210 -2.22 -7.26 -12.94
N ALA A 211 -2.49 -5.96 -12.91
CA ALA A 211 -3.84 -5.43 -12.94
C ALA A 211 -4.48 -5.65 -14.32
N ASP A 212 -5.74 -6.08 -14.38
CA ASP A 212 -6.44 -6.41 -15.64
C ASP A 212 -6.83 -5.16 -16.44
N HIS A 213 -7.32 -4.12 -15.76
CA HIS A 213 -7.71 -2.83 -16.34
C HIS A 213 -6.54 -2.10 -16.97
N TYR A 214 -5.33 -2.35 -16.48
CA TYR A 214 -4.11 -1.85 -17.07
C TYR A 214 -3.66 -2.85 -18.14
N ALA A 215 -3.83 -2.49 -19.42
CA ALA A 215 -3.48 -3.33 -20.55
C ALA A 215 -2.01 -3.25 -21.08
N PRO A 216 -1.00 -2.66 -20.40
CA PRO A 216 0.28 -2.41 -21.07
C PRO A 216 1.21 -3.61 -21.18
N LEU A 217 0.96 -4.69 -20.43
CA LEU A 217 1.57 -6.01 -20.67
C LEU A 217 0.65 -6.84 -21.58
N SER A 218 0.28 -6.29 -22.73
CA SER A 218 -0.43 -7.04 -23.77
C SER A 218 0.49 -8.02 -24.49
N VAL A 219 -0.10 -9.02 -25.15
CA VAL A 219 0.67 -10.00 -25.94
C VAL A 219 1.55 -9.27 -26.95
N GLY A 220 2.83 -9.63 -27.00
CA GLY A 220 3.86 -8.99 -27.81
C GLY A 220 4.65 -7.88 -27.10
N HIS A 221 4.20 -7.38 -25.94
CA HIS A 221 5.01 -6.46 -25.13
C HIS A 221 6.08 -7.20 -24.33
N THR A 222 7.18 -6.51 -24.06
CA THR A 222 8.33 -7.05 -23.31
C THR A 222 8.35 -6.47 -21.91
N ALA A 223 8.54 -7.31 -20.90
CA ALA A 223 8.84 -6.93 -19.53
C ALA A 223 10.33 -7.11 -19.25
N LEU A 224 10.94 -6.16 -18.53
CA LEU A 224 12.30 -6.25 -18.04
C LEU A 224 12.29 -6.59 -16.55
N PHE A 225 13.18 -7.47 -16.14
CA PHE A 225 13.45 -7.87 -14.75
C PHE A 225 14.93 -7.64 -14.46
N ALA A 226 15.27 -7.19 -13.25
CA ALA A 226 16.66 -7.07 -12.81
C ALA A 226 16.90 -8.05 -11.66
N SER A 227 18.02 -8.78 -11.71
CA SER A 227 18.42 -9.60 -10.56
C SER A 227 18.97 -8.74 -9.44
N HIS A 228 19.18 -9.36 -8.28
CA HIS A 228 19.80 -8.73 -7.12
C HIS A 228 21.29 -8.34 -7.35
N THR A 229 21.86 -8.67 -8.51
CA THR A 229 23.19 -8.19 -8.95
C THR A 229 23.13 -7.11 -10.03
N GLY A 230 21.92 -6.69 -10.45
CA GLY A 230 21.69 -5.68 -11.48
C GLY A 230 21.67 -6.21 -12.91
N GLN A 231 21.77 -7.53 -13.12
CA GLN A 231 21.64 -8.13 -14.47
C GLN A 231 20.20 -8.04 -14.94
N VAL A 232 19.98 -7.54 -16.16
CA VAL A 232 18.65 -7.33 -16.72
C VAL A 232 18.27 -8.43 -17.71
N TYR A 233 17.06 -8.94 -17.57
CA TYR A 233 16.48 -9.95 -18.45
C TYR A 233 15.17 -9.46 -19.06
N ALA A 234 15.03 -9.64 -20.36
CA ALA A 234 13.84 -9.29 -21.13
C ALA A 234 13.00 -10.53 -21.43
N ARG A 235 11.69 -10.45 -21.26
CA ARG A 235 10.74 -11.51 -21.65
C ARG A 235 9.51 -10.93 -22.34
N THR A 236 9.05 -11.57 -23.40
CA THR A 236 7.85 -11.14 -24.12
C THR A 236 6.62 -11.82 -23.55
N VAL A 237 5.53 -11.09 -23.39
CA VAL A 237 4.22 -11.68 -23.06
C VAL A 237 3.71 -12.44 -24.27
N SER A 238 3.58 -13.76 -24.14
CA SER A 238 3.13 -14.66 -25.22
C SER A 238 1.63 -14.93 -25.16
N ALA A 239 1.05 -14.92 -23.97
CA ALA A 239 -0.39 -15.06 -23.73
C ALA A 239 -0.78 -14.36 -22.43
N LYS A 240 -2.07 -14.07 -22.26
CA LYS A 240 -2.60 -13.51 -21.02
C LYS A 240 -4.06 -13.89 -20.84
N GLN A 241 -4.48 -14.02 -19.59
CA GLN A 241 -5.87 -14.33 -19.26
C GLN A 241 -6.26 -13.68 -17.94
N LYS A 242 -7.46 -13.10 -17.95
CA LYS A 242 -8.10 -12.51 -16.78
C LYS A 242 -8.53 -13.59 -15.79
N VAL A 243 -8.39 -13.32 -14.49
CA VAL A 243 -8.87 -14.21 -13.42
C VAL A 243 -10.32 -13.88 -13.10
N GLY A 244 -11.26 -14.73 -13.53
CA GLY A 244 -12.69 -14.56 -13.27
C GLY A 244 -13.22 -13.15 -13.65
N THR A 245 -13.99 -12.54 -12.76
CA THR A 245 -14.55 -11.18 -12.92
C THR A 245 -13.68 -10.09 -12.26
N THR A 246 -12.51 -10.46 -11.76
CA THR A 246 -11.67 -9.63 -10.88
C THR A 246 -10.88 -8.58 -11.66
N ASP A 247 -10.02 -7.81 -11.00
CA ASP A 247 -9.06 -6.96 -11.68
C ASP A 247 -7.65 -7.58 -11.69
N LEU A 248 -7.57 -8.91 -11.64
CA LEU A 248 -6.33 -9.67 -11.79
C LEU A 248 -6.19 -10.25 -13.20
N ARG A 249 -4.95 -10.21 -13.69
CA ARG A 249 -4.55 -10.88 -14.90
C ARG A 249 -3.27 -11.66 -14.68
N VAL A 250 -3.24 -12.88 -15.21
CA VAL A 250 -2.01 -13.66 -15.36
C VAL A 250 -1.52 -13.46 -16.79
N CYS A 251 -0.24 -13.12 -16.93
CA CYS A 251 0.44 -13.14 -18.22
C CYS A 251 1.48 -14.27 -18.24
N LEU A 252 1.55 -14.96 -19.37
CA LEU A 252 2.57 -15.96 -19.68
C LEU A 252 3.70 -15.28 -20.46
N LEU A 253 4.93 -15.51 -20.04
CA LEU A 253 6.14 -15.08 -20.73
C LEU A 253 6.54 -16.10 -21.82
N ASP A 254 7.31 -15.66 -22.81
CA ASP A 254 7.80 -16.49 -23.92
C ASP A 254 8.80 -17.58 -23.48
N SER A 255 9.49 -17.38 -22.37
CA SER A 255 10.48 -18.30 -21.82
C SER A 255 10.67 -18.09 -20.31
N ASP A 256 11.23 -19.10 -19.63
CA ASP A 256 11.55 -18.98 -18.20
C ASP A 256 12.61 -17.89 -17.98
N LEU A 257 12.47 -17.12 -16.91
CA LEU A 257 13.56 -16.33 -16.35
C LEU A 257 14.59 -17.25 -15.67
N PRO A 258 15.88 -16.89 -15.69
CA PRO A 258 16.91 -17.68 -15.02
C PRO A 258 16.72 -17.65 -13.50
N SER A 259 17.34 -18.59 -12.79
CA SER A 259 17.23 -18.72 -11.32
C SER A 259 17.77 -17.54 -10.50
N ASP A 260 18.50 -16.63 -11.16
CA ASP A 260 18.95 -15.34 -10.60
C ASP A 260 17.81 -14.32 -10.48
N ILE A 261 16.67 -14.59 -11.12
CA ILE A 261 15.42 -13.86 -10.90
C ILE A 261 14.52 -14.75 -10.05
N LYS A 262 14.19 -14.26 -8.85
CA LYS A 262 13.21 -14.90 -7.98
C LYS A 262 11.81 -14.60 -8.47
N PHE A 263 10.86 -15.39 -7.98
CA PHE A 263 9.44 -15.10 -8.10
C PHE A 263 8.85 -14.95 -6.70
N ALA A 264 7.84 -14.10 -6.57
CA ALA A 264 7.14 -13.89 -5.32
C ALA A 264 6.33 -15.15 -4.97
N LYS A 265 6.35 -15.50 -3.69
CA LYS A 265 5.36 -16.42 -3.12
C LYS A 265 4.03 -15.69 -2.95
N VAL A 266 2.98 -16.42 -2.61
CA VAL A 266 1.67 -15.86 -2.23
C VAL A 266 1.24 -16.38 -0.86
N LEU A 267 0.24 -15.75 -0.26
CA LEU A 267 -0.36 -16.25 0.97
C LEU A 267 -1.06 -17.60 0.73
N PRO A 268 -0.97 -18.58 1.65
CA PRO A 268 -1.71 -19.83 1.57
C PRO A 268 -3.21 -19.63 1.79
N ASP A 269 -4.06 -20.55 1.33
CA ASP A 269 -5.53 -20.40 1.40
C ASP A 269 -6.07 -20.17 2.83
N ASN A 270 -5.35 -20.67 3.85
CA ASN A 270 -5.70 -20.51 5.26
C ASN A 270 -5.08 -19.27 5.93
N TRP A 271 -4.55 -18.31 5.17
CA TRP A 271 -3.90 -17.11 5.71
C TRP A 271 -4.79 -16.32 6.68
N ALA A 272 -6.11 -16.31 6.46
CA ALA A 272 -7.05 -15.56 7.30
C ALA A 272 -7.06 -16.06 8.75
N ALA A 273 -6.77 -17.35 8.98
CA ALA A 273 -6.59 -17.89 10.32
C ALA A 273 -5.26 -17.46 10.96
N LYS A 274 -4.26 -17.06 10.17
CA LYS A 274 -2.95 -16.59 10.65
C LYS A 274 -2.93 -15.08 10.88
N ILE A 275 -3.76 -14.35 10.14
CA ILE A 275 -3.89 -12.89 10.16
C ILE A 275 -5.37 -12.55 10.39
N PRO A 276 -5.90 -12.80 11.61
CA PRO A 276 -7.32 -12.65 11.94
C PRO A 276 -7.73 -11.18 12.14
N THR A 277 -6.78 -10.25 12.19
CA THR A 277 -7.04 -8.84 12.38
C THR A 277 -6.66 -8.03 11.15
N SER A 278 -7.14 -6.79 11.15
CA SER A 278 -6.96 -5.84 10.07
C SER A 278 -5.78 -4.90 10.36
N ARG A 279 -5.46 -4.04 9.39
CA ARG A 279 -4.37 -3.05 9.46
C ARG A 279 -3.01 -3.65 9.81
N ILE A 280 -2.59 -4.61 9.00
CA ILE A 280 -1.31 -5.29 9.12
C ILE A 280 -0.27 -4.52 8.31
N PRO A 281 0.92 -4.21 8.84
CA PRO A 281 1.92 -3.50 8.05
C PRO A 281 2.33 -4.33 6.83
N CYS A 282 2.40 -3.67 5.68
CA CYS A 282 2.84 -4.22 4.42
C CYS A 282 3.71 -3.21 3.69
N PHE A 283 4.45 -3.70 2.70
CA PHE A 283 5.17 -2.86 1.76
C PHE A 283 4.39 -2.79 0.45
N PHE A 284 4.50 -1.67 -0.25
CA PHE A 284 3.98 -1.55 -1.61
C PHE A 284 4.88 -0.66 -2.45
N SER A 285 4.76 -0.80 -3.77
CA SER A 285 5.51 0.03 -4.71
C SER A 285 4.59 0.89 -5.58
N ASN A 286 5.21 1.88 -6.24
CA ASN A 286 4.57 2.75 -7.22
C ASN A 286 5.18 2.59 -8.63
N GLN A 287 4.66 3.33 -9.60
CA GLN A 287 5.19 3.37 -10.97
C GLN A 287 6.69 3.68 -11.03
N PHE A 288 7.17 4.57 -10.15
CA PHE A 288 8.56 5.03 -10.10
C PHE A 288 9.54 4.03 -9.47
N LYS A 289 9.06 2.85 -9.04
CA LYS A 289 9.87 1.82 -8.33
C LYS A 289 10.40 2.34 -7.00
N GLN A 290 9.53 3.03 -6.29
CA GLN A 290 9.73 3.45 -4.91
C GLN A 290 8.94 2.54 -4.00
N VAL A 291 9.54 2.18 -2.86
CA VAL A 291 8.89 1.42 -1.80
C VAL A 291 8.24 2.38 -0.81
N PHE A 292 7.05 2.00 -0.36
CA PHE A 292 6.29 2.64 0.70
C PHE A 292 5.83 1.61 1.71
N VAL A 293 5.45 2.10 2.89
CA VAL A 293 4.85 1.28 3.95
C VAL A 293 3.42 1.75 4.18
N GLY A 294 2.53 0.79 4.41
CA GLY A 294 1.17 1.08 4.83
C GLY A 294 0.56 -0.09 5.57
N TYR A 295 -0.68 0.06 6.00
CA TYR A 295 -1.41 -0.93 6.78
C TYR A 295 -2.52 -1.55 5.93
N VAL A 296 -2.36 -2.82 5.58
CA VAL A 296 -3.30 -3.54 4.73
C VAL A 296 -4.45 -4.13 5.52
N ASN A 297 -5.63 -4.10 4.92
CA ASN A 297 -6.80 -4.90 5.26
C ASN A 297 -7.02 -5.84 4.09
N ILE A 298 -6.95 -7.15 4.33
CA ILE A 298 -7.21 -8.15 3.30
C ILE A 298 -8.60 -8.73 3.56
N THR A 299 -9.42 -8.78 2.52
CA THR A 299 -10.75 -9.36 2.52
C THR A 299 -10.85 -10.44 1.45
N THR A 300 -11.97 -11.15 1.39
CA THR A 300 -12.19 -12.09 0.29
C THR A 300 -12.24 -11.33 -1.03
N GLY A 301 -11.24 -11.56 -1.87
CA GLY A 301 -11.14 -11.02 -3.22
C GLY A 301 -10.41 -9.67 -3.35
N ASN A 302 -10.27 -8.90 -2.28
CA ASN A 302 -9.73 -7.54 -2.33
C ASN A 302 -8.87 -7.20 -1.13
N TRP A 303 -8.00 -6.22 -1.28
CA TRP A 303 -7.27 -5.59 -0.17
C TRP A 303 -7.37 -4.06 -0.25
N SER A 304 -7.19 -3.40 0.89
CA SER A 304 -6.99 -1.95 0.98
C SER A 304 -5.82 -1.60 1.89
N ILE A 305 -5.06 -0.55 1.59
CA ILE A 305 -3.94 -0.03 2.37
C ILE A 305 -4.32 1.32 2.97
N SER A 306 -3.84 1.62 4.16
CA SER A 306 -4.00 2.92 4.80
C SER A 306 -2.65 3.40 5.31
N GLY A 307 -2.42 4.71 5.30
CA GLY A 307 -1.28 5.32 6.01
C GLY A 307 -1.45 5.38 7.52
N MET A 308 -2.56 4.91 8.08
CA MET A 308 -2.86 5.01 9.52
C MET A 308 -2.77 3.65 10.21
N GLN A 309 -1.96 3.58 11.26
CA GLN A 309 -1.91 2.43 12.17
C GLN A 309 -3.12 2.44 13.11
N ASN A 310 -3.95 1.38 13.08
CA ASN A 310 -5.03 1.13 14.06
C ASN A 310 -5.91 2.33 14.44
N GLY A 311 -6.20 3.24 13.48
CA GLY A 311 -7.01 4.44 13.71
C GLY A 311 -6.36 5.50 14.61
N THR A 312 -5.10 5.29 15.02
CA THR A 312 -4.33 6.24 15.81
C THR A 312 -3.55 7.18 14.86
N GLN A 313 -3.57 8.47 15.19
CA GLN A 313 -3.39 9.65 14.31
C GLN A 313 -1.96 9.97 13.87
N ILE A 314 -1.11 8.98 13.62
CA ILE A 314 0.21 9.26 13.04
C ILE A 314 0.21 8.72 11.60
N PRO A 315 0.14 9.61 10.59
CA PRO A 315 0.43 9.21 9.22
C PRO A 315 1.79 8.53 9.21
N GLU A 316 1.82 7.29 8.74
CA GLU A 316 3.05 6.55 8.51
C GLU A 316 3.93 7.40 7.59
N PRO A 317 5.10 7.89 8.04
CA PRO A 317 5.89 8.82 7.23
C PRO A 317 6.47 8.14 5.98
N TRP A 318 6.41 6.81 5.91
CA TRP A 318 6.70 5.99 4.74
C TRP A 318 5.51 5.77 3.81
N TYR A 319 4.30 6.25 4.15
CA TYR A 319 3.11 6.08 3.33
C TYR A 319 3.05 7.11 2.19
N SER A 320 2.52 6.67 1.06
CA SER A 320 2.05 7.52 -0.03
C SER A 320 0.70 6.99 -0.49
N GLN A 321 -0.19 7.88 -0.89
CA GLN A 321 -1.40 7.45 -1.58
C GLN A 321 -1.05 6.77 -2.91
N VAL A 322 -1.79 5.71 -3.23
CA VAL A 322 -1.76 5.07 -4.55
C VAL A 322 -2.41 6.00 -5.56
N VAL A 323 -1.71 6.30 -6.65
CA VAL A 323 -2.16 7.27 -7.67
C VAL A 323 -2.23 6.64 -9.08
N ASP A 324 -2.70 7.41 -10.06
CA ASP A 324 -2.69 6.96 -11.45
C ASP A 324 -1.29 6.56 -11.92
N GLY A 325 -1.23 5.35 -12.48
CA GLY A 325 -0.04 4.70 -13.00
C GLY A 325 0.59 3.65 -12.06
N ASP A 326 0.20 3.64 -10.78
CA ASP A 326 0.69 2.65 -9.81
C ASP A 326 0.10 1.27 -10.05
N SER A 327 -1.00 1.19 -10.82
CA SER A 327 -1.66 -0.05 -11.21
C SER A 327 -0.69 -1.13 -11.68
N GLY A 328 -0.80 -2.31 -11.08
CA GLY A 328 0.09 -3.45 -11.32
C GLY A 328 1.30 -3.52 -10.38
N SER A 329 1.65 -2.42 -9.70
CA SER A 329 2.73 -2.44 -8.70
C SER A 329 2.36 -3.35 -7.52
N PRO A 330 3.32 -4.10 -6.95
CA PRO A 330 3.03 -5.04 -5.89
C PRO A 330 2.72 -4.34 -4.58
N ALA A 331 1.71 -4.86 -3.87
CA ALA A 331 1.63 -4.84 -2.42
C ALA A 331 2.03 -6.24 -1.89
N PHE A 332 2.88 -6.28 -0.87
CA PHE A 332 3.50 -7.52 -0.41
C PHE A 332 3.87 -7.48 1.08
N PHE A 333 4.00 -8.67 1.66
CA PHE A 333 4.72 -8.89 2.90
C PHE A 333 6.15 -9.35 2.61
N ILE A 334 7.03 -9.19 3.58
CA ILE A 334 8.33 -9.86 3.61
C ILE A 334 8.22 -10.95 4.67
N ILE A 335 8.43 -12.20 4.28
CA ILE A 335 8.34 -13.38 5.14
C ILE A 335 9.54 -14.26 4.77
N ASP A 336 10.37 -14.60 5.75
CA ASP A 336 11.66 -15.27 5.56
C ASP A 336 12.57 -14.58 4.53
N ASP A 337 12.65 -13.25 4.59
CA ASP A 337 13.38 -12.38 3.65
C ASP A 337 12.92 -12.48 2.18
N GLU A 338 11.79 -13.14 1.92
CA GLU A 338 11.22 -13.27 0.58
C GLU A 338 9.94 -12.44 0.40
N MET A 339 9.73 -11.97 -0.82
CA MET A 339 8.50 -11.29 -1.20
C MET A 339 7.32 -12.26 -1.22
N VAL A 340 6.30 -11.97 -0.41
CA VAL A 340 5.01 -12.65 -0.42
C VAL A 340 3.93 -11.69 -0.92
N LEU A 341 3.52 -11.89 -2.16
CA LEU A 341 2.60 -11.02 -2.88
C LEU A 341 1.19 -11.10 -2.27
N ILE A 342 0.66 -9.93 -1.90
CA ILE A 342 -0.75 -9.75 -1.53
C ILE A 342 -1.57 -9.57 -2.81
N GLY A 343 -1.09 -8.71 -3.71
CA GLY A 343 -1.64 -8.49 -5.04
C GLY A 343 -1.15 -7.20 -5.70
N PRO A 344 -1.54 -6.94 -6.96
CA PRO A 344 -1.26 -5.69 -7.63
C PRO A 344 -2.19 -4.57 -7.13
N ALA A 345 -1.67 -3.35 -7.05
CA ALA A 345 -2.49 -2.15 -6.85
C ALA A 345 -3.47 -1.96 -8.02
N HIS A 346 -4.68 -1.47 -7.74
CA HIS A 346 -5.68 -1.10 -8.74
C HIS A 346 -6.34 0.26 -8.51
N PHE A 347 -7.02 0.76 -9.55
CA PHE A 347 -7.73 2.03 -9.51
C PHE A 347 -9.07 1.86 -8.78
N TYR A 348 -9.16 2.29 -7.51
CA TYR A 348 -10.32 2.83 -6.78
C TYR A 348 -9.92 2.96 -5.29
N GLY A 349 -9.12 3.98 -4.99
CA GLY A 349 -8.55 4.16 -3.64
C GLY A 349 -7.31 3.30 -3.41
N PRO A 350 -6.77 3.26 -2.19
CA PRO A 350 -5.58 2.50 -1.86
C PRO A 350 -5.92 1.01 -1.78
N ALA A 351 -6.20 0.36 -2.91
CA ALA A 351 -6.73 -1.00 -2.94
C ALA A 351 -6.14 -1.85 -4.06
N GLY A 352 -6.39 -3.15 -4.01
CA GLY A 352 -6.04 -4.08 -5.07
C GLY A 352 -6.84 -5.37 -4.99
N SER A 353 -6.74 -6.19 -6.03
CA SER A 353 -7.29 -7.54 -5.98
C SER A 353 -6.33 -8.46 -5.22
N ALA A 354 -6.84 -9.20 -4.25
CA ALA A 354 -6.04 -10.03 -3.36
C ALA A 354 -5.77 -11.40 -3.98
N THR A 355 -4.56 -11.60 -4.52
CA THR A 355 -4.07 -12.91 -4.96
C THR A 355 -4.17 -13.93 -3.83
N ALA A 356 -3.92 -13.49 -2.59
CA ALA A 356 -4.04 -14.27 -1.35
C ALA A 356 -5.38 -15.03 -1.18
N SER A 357 -6.46 -14.57 -1.81
CA SER A 357 -7.79 -15.18 -1.70
C SER A 357 -8.22 -15.95 -2.95
N MET A 358 -7.34 -16.07 -3.96
CA MET A 358 -7.68 -16.54 -5.29
C MET A 358 -6.70 -17.57 -5.85
N ASN A 359 -5.94 -18.26 -4.98
CA ASN A 359 -4.89 -19.18 -5.43
C ASN A 359 -5.41 -20.24 -6.41
N ALA A 360 -6.58 -20.83 -6.14
CA ALA A 360 -7.19 -21.82 -7.01
C ALA A 360 -7.53 -21.26 -8.40
N ASP A 361 -8.14 -20.07 -8.46
CA ASP A 361 -8.51 -19.42 -9.72
C ASP A 361 -7.26 -18.99 -10.52
N VAL A 362 -6.25 -18.45 -9.84
CA VAL A 362 -4.98 -18.08 -10.47
C VAL A 362 -4.26 -19.31 -11.02
N ASN A 363 -4.20 -20.40 -10.26
CA ASN A 363 -3.62 -21.67 -10.71
C ASN A 363 -4.40 -22.27 -11.90
N ALA A 364 -5.72 -22.15 -11.92
CA ALA A 364 -6.52 -22.56 -13.07
C ALA A 364 -6.16 -21.76 -14.32
N VAL A 365 -5.96 -20.45 -14.19
CA VAL A 365 -5.50 -19.60 -15.29
C VAL A 365 -4.07 -19.94 -15.72
N MET A 366 -3.13 -20.11 -14.77
CA MET A 366 -1.76 -20.53 -15.08
C MET A 366 -1.75 -21.86 -15.85
N THR A 367 -2.55 -22.83 -15.41
CA THR A 367 -2.72 -24.13 -16.09
C THR A 367 -3.23 -23.96 -17.52
N ALA A 368 -4.24 -23.10 -17.72
CA ALA A 368 -4.82 -22.85 -19.04
C ALA A 368 -3.84 -22.15 -19.99
N LEU A 369 -3.02 -21.24 -19.47
CA LEU A 369 -1.98 -20.55 -20.24
C LEU A 369 -0.79 -21.48 -20.57
N GLY A 370 -0.44 -22.40 -19.66
CA GLY A 370 0.65 -23.37 -19.85
C GLY A 370 1.85 -23.08 -18.95
N GLY A 371 3.07 -23.30 -19.44
CA GLY A 371 4.30 -23.07 -18.69
C GLY A 371 4.64 -24.12 -17.61
N GLY A 372 3.67 -24.91 -17.15
CA GLY A 372 3.90 -26.07 -16.27
C GLY A 372 4.16 -25.72 -14.79
N TYR A 373 3.84 -24.50 -14.38
CA TYR A 373 4.04 -24.01 -13.01
C TYR A 373 2.70 -23.72 -12.32
N GLN A 374 2.74 -23.66 -10.99
CA GLN A 374 1.66 -23.19 -10.13
C GLN A 374 2.22 -22.19 -9.13
N LEU A 375 1.33 -21.47 -8.44
CA LEU A 375 1.69 -20.61 -7.33
C LEU A 375 2.43 -21.38 -6.23
N THR A 376 3.47 -20.76 -5.70
CA THR A 376 4.16 -21.23 -4.49
C THR A 376 3.66 -20.42 -3.30
N VAL A 377 3.15 -21.10 -2.28
CA VAL A 377 2.64 -20.44 -1.06
C VAL A 377 3.76 -20.26 -0.02
N ALA A 378 3.67 -19.19 0.76
CA ALA A 378 4.52 -18.99 1.93
C ALA A 378 4.19 -20.00 3.03
N ASP A 379 5.22 -20.47 3.74
CA ASP A 379 5.04 -21.32 4.92
C ASP A 379 4.69 -20.42 6.12
N LEU A 380 3.49 -20.60 6.66
CA LEU A 380 3.02 -19.88 7.84
C LEU A 380 2.87 -20.81 9.05
N SER A 381 3.48 -22.00 9.01
CA SER A 381 3.28 -23.05 10.00
C SER A 381 3.77 -22.66 11.40
N GLU A 382 4.79 -21.80 11.49
CA GLU A 382 5.32 -21.31 12.77
C GLU A 382 4.36 -20.36 13.51
N PHE A 383 3.47 -19.68 12.79
CA PHE A 383 2.54 -18.73 13.38
C PHE A 383 1.30 -19.42 13.95
N PRO A 384 0.75 -18.96 15.08
CA PRO A 384 -0.50 -19.49 15.61
C PRO A 384 -1.67 -19.26 14.64
N SER A 385 -2.66 -20.14 14.72
CA SER A 385 -3.95 -19.96 14.06
C SER A 385 -5.00 -19.51 15.06
N TYR A 386 -5.86 -18.60 14.62
CA TYR A 386 -6.96 -18.02 15.37
C TYR A 386 -8.28 -18.42 14.71
N ALA A 387 -9.34 -18.48 15.52
CA ALA A 387 -10.67 -18.98 15.13
C ALA A 387 -11.61 -17.86 14.70
#